data_AF-A0A7X7P0S8-F1
#
_entry.id   AF-A0A7X7P0S8-F1
#
_cell.length_a   1.000
_cell.length_b   1.000
_cell.length_c   1.000
_cell.angle_alpha   90.00
_cell.angle_beta   90.00
_cell.angle_gamma   90.00
#
_symmetry.space_group_name_H-M   'P 1'
#
loop_
_entity.id
_entity.type
_entity.pdbx_description
1 polymer ?
#
loop_
_entity_poly.entity_id
_entity_poly.type
_entity_poly.pdbx_seq_one_letter_code
_entity_poly.pdbx_strand_id
1 'polypeptide(L)'
;MKKTTYQSSPSAGEFPVLMRRWGTAPLTGQVLSILFGLLFLFQCMIMPLVGKAAMQGSGSPGAGPAEFAGRNQAFFSWMLLITLGTGLLAFYSKWLRRKDDGSPFPSVTAGLLALSAGLLLVYAAGWLKV
;
A
#
# COMPACT_ATOMS: atom_id res chain seq x y z
N MET A 1 -10.19 -44.94 -24.45
CA MET A 1 -11.37 -44.14 -24.06
C MET A 1 -10.89 -42.86 -23.39
N LYS A 2 -11.10 -41.70 -24.02
CA LYS A 2 -10.73 -40.38 -23.50
C LYS A 2 -11.65 -40.02 -22.33
N LYS A 3 -11.10 -39.77 -21.15
CA LYS A 3 -11.83 -39.13 -20.05
C LYS A 3 -11.96 -37.65 -20.38
N THR A 4 -13.11 -37.24 -20.88
CA THR A 4 -13.50 -35.86 -21.08
C THR A 4 -13.78 -35.26 -19.70
N THR A 5 -12.82 -34.52 -19.16
CA THR A 5 -12.99 -33.68 -17.98
C THR A 5 -13.98 -32.57 -18.33
N TYR A 6 -15.20 -32.66 -17.80
CA TYR A 6 -16.20 -31.61 -17.89
C TYR A 6 -15.68 -30.41 -17.06
N GLN A 7 -15.11 -29.41 -17.73
CA GLN A 7 -14.90 -28.08 -17.18
C GLN A 7 -16.29 -27.44 -17.02
N SER A 8 -16.87 -27.58 -15.83
CA SER A 8 -18.07 -26.85 -15.45
C SER A 8 -17.71 -25.36 -15.33
N SER A 9 -18.28 -24.54 -16.21
CA SER A 9 -18.24 -23.08 -16.11
C SER A 9 -18.59 -22.61 -14.70
N PRO A 10 -17.89 -21.60 -14.16
CA PRO A 10 -18.12 -21.17 -12.79
C PRO A 10 -19.53 -20.61 -12.66
N SER A 11 -20.33 -21.27 -11.82
CA SER A 11 -21.67 -20.84 -11.45
C SER A 11 -21.60 -19.48 -10.75
N ALA A 12 -22.63 -18.64 -10.90
CA ALA A 12 -22.65 -17.27 -10.36
C ALA A 12 -22.48 -17.19 -8.82
N GLY A 13 -22.53 -18.32 -8.11
CA GLY A 13 -22.21 -18.46 -6.68
C GLY A 13 -20.75 -18.81 -6.36
N GLU A 14 -19.90 -19.15 -7.34
CA GLU A 14 -18.49 -19.51 -7.11
C GLU A 14 -17.56 -18.29 -7.03
N PHE A 15 -17.92 -17.16 -7.65
CA PHE A 15 -17.15 -15.92 -7.53
C PHE A 15 -16.86 -15.50 -6.07
N PRO A 16 -17.86 -15.42 -5.17
CA PRO A 16 -17.60 -15.04 -3.78
C PRO A 16 -16.77 -16.10 -3.02
N VAL A 17 -16.91 -17.38 -3.36
CA VAL A 17 -16.16 -18.47 -2.72
C VAL A 17 -14.70 -18.49 -3.20
N LEU A 18 -14.48 -18.24 -4.49
CA LEU A 18 -13.15 -18.11 -5.09
C LEU A 18 -12.44 -16.87 -4.56
N MET A 19 -13.12 -15.72 -4.49
CA MET A 19 -12.57 -14.49 -3.89
C MET A 19 -12.17 -14.71 -2.43
N ARG A 20 -12.98 -15.45 -1.66
CA ARG A 20 -12.68 -15.79 -0.27
C ARG A 20 -11.48 -16.74 -0.16
N ARG A 21 -11.40 -17.77 -1.00
CA ARG A 21 -10.23 -18.68 -1.08
C ARG A 21 -8.94 -17.95 -1.43
N TRP A 22 -8.99 -17.04 -2.40
CA TRP A 22 -7.83 -16.24 -2.79
C TRP A 22 -7.45 -15.24 -1.70
N GLY A 23 -8.43 -14.67 -0.99
CA GLY A 23 -8.22 -13.74 0.13
C GLY A 23 -7.63 -14.40 1.38
N THR A 24 -7.93 -15.68 1.64
CA THR A 24 -7.39 -16.45 2.77
C THR A 24 -6.12 -17.22 2.44
N ALA A 25 -5.75 -17.31 1.16
CA ALA A 25 -4.52 -18.00 0.74
C ALA A 25 -3.27 -17.36 1.38
N PRO A 26 -2.33 -18.18 1.93
CA PRO A 26 -1.08 -17.69 2.51
C PRO A 26 -0.30 -16.77 1.59
N LEU A 27 -0.27 -17.14 0.31
CA LEU A 27 0.52 -16.49 -0.71
C LEU A 27 0.03 -15.07 -0.98
N THR A 28 -1.29 -14.85 -1.01
CA THR A 28 -1.90 -13.55 -1.30
C THR A 28 -1.50 -12.52 -0.24
N GLY A 29 -1.67 -12.85 1.05
CA GLY A 29 -1.27 -11.97 2.15
C GLY A 29 0.24 -11.70 2.19
N GLN A 30 1.06 -12.66 1.75
CA GLN A 30 2.52 -12.50 1.68
C GLN A 30 2.94 -11.58 0.52
N VAL A 31 2.43 -11.80 -0.68
CA VAL A 31 2.68 -10.96 -1.86
C VAL A 31 2.21 -9.53 -1.61
N LEU A 32 1.00 -9.33 -1.08
CA LEU A 32 0.49 -8.02 -0.70
C LEU A 32 1.38 -7.33 0.34
N SER A 33 1.90 -8.08 1.32
CA SER A 33 2.80 -7.52 2.34
C SER A 33 4.17 -7.14 1.78
N ILE A 34 4.70 -7.90 0.82
CA ILE A 34 5.95 -7.56 0.12
C ILE A 34 5.74 -6.32 -0.75
N LEU A 35 4.67 -6.29 -1.54
CA LEU A 35 4.30 -5.14 -2.35
C LEU A 35 4.11 -3.89 -1.50
N PHE A 36 3.43 -4.01 -0.37
CA PHE A 36 3.25 -2.91 0.57
C PHE A 36 4.60 -2.40 1.12
N GLY A 37 5.51 -3.29 1.49
CA GLY A 37 6.86 -2.91 1.92
C GLY A 37 7.65 -2.19 0.83
N LEU A 38 7.58 -2.67 -0.42
CA LEU A 38 8.24 -2.04 -1.57
C LEU A 38 7.66 -0.66 -1.88
N LEU A 39 6.33 -0.53 -1.86
CA LEU A 39 5.64 0.75 -2.05
C LEU A 39 6.00 1.75 -0.95
N PHE A 40 6.07 1.29 0.31
CA PHE A 40 6.49 2.11 1.43
C PHE A 40 7.94 2.59 1.29
N LEU A 41 8.87 1.71 0.91
CA LEU A 41 10.27 2.10 0.65
C LEU A 41 10.37 3.12 -0.48
N PHE A 42 9.63 2.91 -1.58
CA PHE A 42 9.55 3.88 -2.66
C PHE A 42 8.99 5.22 -2.17
N GLN A 43 7.93 5.20 -1.36
CA GLN A 43 7.35 6.40 -0.74
C GLN A 43 8.38 7.17 0.09
N CYS A 44 9.21 6.47 0.86
CA CYS A 44 10.29 7.07 1.63
C CYS A 44 11.36 7.71 0.73
N MET A 45 11.70 7.09 -0.40
CA MET A 45 12.68 7.64 -1.35
C MET A 45 12.17 8.88 -2.09
N ILE A 46 10.87 8.98 -2.36
CA ILE A 46 10.28 10.16 -3.02
C ILE A 46 9.91 11.28 -2.03
N MET A 47 9.95 11.03 -0.73
CA MET A 47 9.65 12.03 0.31
C MET A 47 10.48 13.33 0.20
N PRO A 48 11.79 13.30 -0.12
CA PRO A 48 12.57 14.51 -0.32
C PRO A 48 12.06 15.42 -1.46
N LEU A 49 11.34 14.88 -2.45
CA LEU A 49 10.79 15.65 -3.58
C LEU A 49 9.60 16.54 -3.21
N VAL A 50 8.99 16.31 -2.05
CA VAL A 50 7.84 17.08 -1.54
C VAL A 50 8.11 17.71 -0.18
N GLY A 51 9.27 17.45 0.42
CA GLY A 51 9.70 18.04 1.68
C GLY A 51 10.28 19.45 1.51
N LYS A 52 10.71 20.06 2.63
CA LYS A 52 11.26 21.41 2.67
C LYS A 52 12.35 21.68 1.62
N ALA A 53 13.24 20.73 1.41
CA ALA A 53 14.34 20.85 0.44
C ALA A 53 13.87 21.09 -1.01
N ALA A 54 12.70 20.54 -1.40
CA ALA A 54 12.13 20.75 -2.73
C ALA A 54 11.27 22.02 -2.83
N MET A 55 10.69 22.47 -1.71
CA MET A 55 9.82 23.65 -1.64
C MET A 55 10.56 24.96 -1.36
N GLN A 56 11.66 24.90 -0.62
CA GLN A 56 12.45 26.05 -0.16
C GLN A 56 13.73 26.24 -0.98
N GLY A 57 14.00 25.33 -1.92
CA GLY A 57 15.24 25.28 -2.68
C GLY A 57 16.40 24.68 -1.87
N SER A 58 17.52 24.39 -2.55
CA SER A 58 18.72 23.75 -1.97
C SER A 58 19.44 24.57 -0.88
N GLY A 59 18.87 25.69 -0.43
CA GLY A 59 19.51 26.63 0.50
C GLY A 59 20.52 27.58 -0.15
N SER A 60 20.73 27.48 -1.47
CA SER A 60 21.58 28.41 -2.24
C SER A 60 20.82 29.72 -2.48
N PRO A 61 21.46 30.91 -2.38
CA PRO A 61 20.82 32.19 -2.65
C PRO A 61 20.18 32.21 -4.04
N GLY A 62 18.85 32.37 -4.12
CA GLY A 62 18.10 32.36 -5.37
C GLY A 62 17.53 31.01 -5.82
N ALA A 63 17.76 29.92 -5.07
CA ALA A 63 17.09 28.64 -5.32
C ALA A 63 15.62 28.73 -4.88
N GLY A 64 14.72 28.92 -5.85
CA GLY A 64 13.29 28.87 -5.63
C GLY A 64 12.75 27.43 -5.49
N PRO A 65 11.43 27.29 -5.30
CA PRO A 65 10.75 25.99 -5.34
C PRO A 65 11.03 25.26 -6.66
N ALA A 66 11.08 23.93 -6.62
CA ALA A 66 11.18 23.13 -7.84
C ALA A 66 10.04 23.47 -8.83
N GLU A 67 10.36 23.55 -10.13
CA GLU A 67 9.48 24.00 -11.21
C GLU A 67 8.11 23.28 -11.24
N PHE A 68 8.06 22.02 -10.79
CA PHE A 68 6.84 21.19 -10.72
C PHE A 68 6.44 20.77 -9.30
N ALA A 69 6.77 21.56 -8.28
CA ALA A 69 6.50 21.25 -6.87
C ALA A 69 5.05 20.80 -6.59
N GLY A 70 4.05 21.47 -7.20
CA GLY A 70 2.63 21.10 -7.04
C GLY A 70 2.29 19.75 -7.67
N ARG A 71 2.89 19.42 -8.81
CA ARG A 71 2.73 18.12 -9.50
C ARG A 71 3.36 16.99 -8.71
N ASN A 72 4.52 17.24 -8.11
CA ASN A 72 5.22 16.28 -7.24
C ASN A 72 4.39 15.99 -5.97
N GLN A 73 3.75 17.01 -5.38
CA GLN A 73 2.82 16.83 -4.25
C GLN A 73 1.61 15.98 -4.62
N ALA A 74 0.99 16.23 -5.78
CA ALA A 74 -0.14 15.43 -6.24
C ALA A 74 0.26 13.96 -6.44
N PHE A 75 1.40 13.72 -7.08
CA PHE A 75 1.94 12.38 -7.30
C PHE A 75 2.25 11.66 -5.96
N PHE A 76 2.91 12.34 -5.03
CA PHE A 76 3.21 11.79 -3.70
C PHE A 76 1.94 11.42 -2.94
N SER A 77 0.92 12.28 -2.98
CA SER A 77 -0.38 12.04 -2.35
C SER A 77 -1.06 10.78 -2.91
N TRP A 78 -1.09 10.66 -4.24
CA TRP A 78 -1.69 9.52 -4.92
C TRP A 78 -0.96 8.21 -4.59
N MET A 79 0.37 8.24 -4.62
CA MET A 79 1.22 7.09 -4.29
C MET A 79 1.01 6.65 -2.83
N LEU A 80 0.85 7.61 -1.92
CA LEU A 80 0.63 7.33 -0.51
C LEU A 80 -0.74 6.70 -0.25
N LEU A 81 -1.77 7.11 -0.98
CA LEU A 81 -3.09 6.46 -0.95
C LEU A 81 -3.03 5.02 -1.48
N ILE A 82 -2.30 4.77 -2.58
CA ILE A 82 -2.11 3.41 -3.12
C ILE A 82 -1.37 2.53 -2.10
N THR A 83 -0.34 3.07 -1.45
CA THR A 83 0.44 2.37 -0.43
C THR A 83 -0.44 1.99 0.77
N LEU A 84 -1.27 2.92 1.24
CA LEU A 84 -2.26 2.65 2.31
C LEU A 84 -3.30 1.61 1.89
N GLY A 85 -3.86 1.72 0.68
CA GLY A 85 -4.82 0.74 0.17
C GLY A 85 -4.23 -0.66 0.10
N THR A 86 -3.00 -0.78 -0.39
CA THR A 86 -2.27 -2.05 -0.48
C THR A 86 -1.97 -2.62 0.90
N GLY A 87 -1.54 -1.77 1.85
CA GLY A 87 -1.30 -2.16 3.24
C GLY A 87 -2.57 -2.62 3.95
N LEU A 88 -3.70 -1.93 3.75
CA LEU A 88 -5.00 -2.32 4.28
C LEU A 88 -5.45 -3.67 3.73
N LEU A 89 -5.31 -3.90 2.41
CA LEU A 89 -5.61 -5.18 1.78
C LEU A 89 -4.72 -6.31 2.31
N ALA A 90 -3.42 -6.04 2.47
CA ALA A 90 -2.46 -6.98 3.05
C ALA A 90 -2.86 -7.37 4.49
N PHE A 91 -3.19 -6.37 5.30
CA PHE A 91 -3.62 -6.56 6.68
C PHE A 91 -4.95 -7.30 6.75
N TYR A 92 -5.92 -6.93 5.92
CA TYR A 92 -7.24 -7.56 5.86
C TYR A 92 -7.14 -9.04 5.46
N SER A 93 -6.34 -9.37 4.44
CA SER A 93 -6.10 -10.77 4.03
C SER A 93 -5.52 -11.61 5.17
N LYS A 94 -4.50 -11.10 5.87
CA LYS A 94 -3.90 -11.80 7.02
C LYS A 94 -4.84 -11.87 8.23
N TRP A 95 -5.66 -10.85 8.46
CA TRP A 95 -6.65 -10.81 9.53
C TRP A 95 -7.79 -11.81 9.29
N LEU A 96 -8.25 -11.95 8.05
CA LEU A 96 -9.25 -12.94 7.67
C LEU A 96 -8.72 -14.36 7.91
N ARG A 97 -7.46 -14.61 7.55
CA ARG A 97 -6.79 -15.90 7.83
C ARG A 97 -6.56 -16.16 9.33
N ARG A 98 -6.39 -15.11 10.14
CA ARG A 98 -6.35 -15.25 11.61
C ARG A 98 -7.70 -15.68 12.17
N LYS A 99 -8.81 -15.17 11.63
CA LYS A 99 -10.16 -15.58 12.05
C LYS A 99 -10.45 -17.04 11.71
N ASP A 100 -9.98 -17.50 10.56
CA ASP A 100 -10.25 -18.87 10.09
C ASP A 100 -9.29 -19.91 10.74
N ASP A 101 -7.98 -19.63 10.82
CA ASP A 101 -6.97 -20.63 11.23
C ASP A 101 -6.26 -20.32 12.56
N GLY A 102 -6.63 -19.24 13.26
CA GLY A 102 -5.96 -18.83 14.51
C GLY A 102 -4.51 -18.35 14.34
N SER A 103 -4.07 -18.12 13.09
CA SER A 103 -2.69 -17.72 12.77
C SER A 103 -2.22 -16.46 13.52
N PRO A 104 -0.91 -16.34 13.83
CA PRO A 104 -0.38 -15.25 14.65
C PRO A 104 -0.68 -13.88 14.04
N PHE A 105 -0.91 -12.88 14.90
CA PHE A 105 -1.23 -11.53 14.47
C PHE A 105 -0.10 -10.93 13.62
N PRO A 106 -0.41 -10.30 12.47
CA PRO A 106 0.61 -9.75 11.58
C PRO A 106 1.17 -8.41 12.10
N SER A 107 1.94 -8.45 13.20
CA SER A 107 2.47 -7.28 13.90
C SER A 107 3.32 -6.37 13.01
N VAL A 108 4.13 -6.94 12.11
CA VAL A 108 4.98 -6.16 11.18
C VAL A 108 4.15 -5.41 10.15
N THR A 109 3.13 -6.06 9.57
CA THR A 109 2.23 -5.42 8.60
C THR A 109 1.39 -4.33 9.28
N ALA A 110 0.92 -4.59 10.51
CA ALA A 110 0.22 -3.60 11.32
C ALA A 110 1.12 -2.39 11.65
N GLY A 111 2.39 -2.63 12.01
CA GLY A 111 3.37 -1.59 12.28
C GLY A 111 3.66 -0.70 11.07
N LEU A 112 3.94 -1.30 9.89
CA LEU A 112 4.10 -0.51 8.67
C LEU A 112 2.84 0.26 8.30
N LEU A 113 1.64 -0.31 8.53
CA LEU A 113 0.37 0.38 8.29
C LEU A 113 0.21 1.60 9.20
N ALA A 114 0.55 1.45 10.48
CA ALA A 114 0.55 2.56 11.44
C ALA A 114 1.55 3.66 11.04
N LEU A 115 2.76 3.29 10.60
CA LEU A 115 3.74 4.24 10.07
C LEU A 115 3.24 4.96 8.82
N SER A 116 2.61 4.23 7.90
CA SER A 116 2.04 4.81 6.67
C SER A 116 0.89 5.77 6.99
N ALA A 117 0.04 5.43 7.95
CA ALA A 117 -1.03 6.30 8.43
C ALA A 117 -0.47 7.53 9.16
N GLY A 118 0.57 7.36 9.98
CA GLY A 118 1.29 8.46 10.61
C GLY A 118 1.89 9.42 9.57
N LEU A 119 2.49 8.87 8.50
CA LEU A 119 3.02 9.68 7.40
C LEU A 119 1.91 10.45 6.67
N LEU A 120 0.74 9.84 6.45
CA LEU A 120 -0.43 10.56 5.92
C LEU A 120 -0.83 11.72 6.82
N LEU A 121 -0.90 11.50 8.15
CA LEU A 121 -1.30 12.52 9.11
C LEU A 121 -0.30 13.68 9.15
N VAL A 122 1.00 13.39 9.20
CA VAL A 122 2.06 14.42 9.16
C VAL A 122 2.02 15.21 7.85
N TYR A 123 1.80 14.54 6.72
CA TYR A 123 1.67 15.17 5.41
C TYR A 123 0.41 16.05 5.33
N ALA A 124 -0.74 15.54 5.79
CA ALA A 124 -2.02 16.26 5.79
C ALA A 124 -2.02 17.45 6.77
N ALA A 125 -1.35 17.33 7.91
CA ALA A 125 -1.15 18.41 8.87
C ALA A 125 -0.21 19.51 8.36
N GLY A 126 0.41 19.32 7.19
CA GLY A 126 1.34 20.29 6.61
C GLY A 126 2.69 20.37 7.33
N TRP A 127 2.96 19.47 8.28
CA TRP A 127 4.24 19.42 9.01
C TRP A 127 5.43 19.09 8.11
N LEU A 128 5.17 18.54 6.91
CA LEU A 128 6.19 18.36 5.88
C LEU A 128 6.52 19.67 5.11
N LYS A 129 5.62 20.65 5.13
CA LYS A 129 5.71 21.94 4.42
C LYS A 129 6.26 23.08 5.29
N VAL A 130 6.05 23.05 6.60
CA VAL A 130 6.49 24.08 7.58
C VAL A 130 7.90 23.79 8.04
#